data_AF-A0A838G4F9-F1
#
_entry.id   AF-A0A838G4F9-F1
#
_cell.length_a   1.000
_cell.length_b   1.000
_cell.length_c   1.000
_cell.angle_alpha   90.00
_cell.angle_beta   90.00
_cell.angle_gamma   90.00
#
_symmetry.space_group_name_H-M   'P 1'
#
loop_
_entity.id
_entity.type
_entity.pdbx_description
1 polymer ?
#
loop_
_entity_poly.entity_id
_entity_poly.type
_entity_poly.pdbx_seq_one_letter_code
_entity_poly.pdbx_strand_id
1 'polypeptide(L)' 'MRQVGEIRLGADPRTTEVQRLLSRIDVRAVSPSNPQPDRYVYAFTLGRQEVVVAEQDLTPDLDDLARLLLTPVDPSILPR' A
#
# COMPACT_ATOMS: atom_id res chain seq x y z
N MET A 1 -15.00 -0.72 8.44
CA MET A 1 -14.28 0.50 8.85
C MET A 1 -13.34 0.88 7.72
N ARG A 2 -13.28 2.15 7.29
CA ARG A 2 -12.40 2.58 6.19
C ARG A 2 -11.14 3.19 6.78
N GLN A 3 -9.97 2.77 6.31
CA GLN A 3 -8.68 3.35 6.67
C GLN A 3 -7.98 3.89 5.42
N VAL A 4 -7.22 4.97 5.59
CA VAL A 4 -6.43 5.60 4.52
C VAL A 4 -5.06 5.92 5.08
N GLY A 5 -4.02 5.64 4.30
CA GLY A 5 -2.65 6.00 4.59
C GLY A 5 -1.99 6.56 3.33
N GLU A 6 -1.22 7.63 3.48
CA GLU A 6 -0.48 8.24 2.38
C GLU A 6 0.96 8.53 2.79
N ILE A 7 1.85 8.54 1.81
CA ILE A 7 3.24 8.91 1.99
C ILE A 7 3.70 9.74 0.80
N ARG A 8 4.56 10.72 1.06
CA ARG A 8 5.28 11.46 0.03
C ARG A 8 6.73 11.00 0.02
N LEU A 9 7.16 10.43 -1.11
CA LEU A 9 8.54 10.00 -1.30
C LEU A 9 9.50 11.20 -1.14
N GLY A 10 10.55 11.00 -0.35
CA GLY A 10 11.61 11.97 -0.10
C GLY A 10 11.49 12.68 1.27
N ALA A 11 10.28 12.90 1.77
CA ALA A 11 10.06 13.58 3.06
C ALA A 11 9.89 12.62 4.24
N ASP A 12 9.40 11.41 3.97
CA ASP A 12 9.06 10.43 5.00
C ASP A 12 10.19 9.40 5.20
N PRO A 13 10.55 9.03 6.45
CA PRO A 13 11.61 8.04 6.72
C PRO A 13 11.35 6.67 6.08
N ARG A 14 10.10 6.31 5.79
CA ARG A 14 9.73 5.06 5.12
C ARG A 14 9.97 5.10 3.60
N THR A 15 10.42 6.23 3.05
CA THR A 15 10.64 6.43 1.59
C THR A 15 11.45 5.29 0.97
N THR A 16 12.57 4.90 1.58
CA THR A 16 13.46 3.87 1.01
C THR A 16 12.75 2.53 0.85
N GLU A 17 11.97 2.14 1.86
CA GLU A 17 11.25 0.87 1.83
C GLU A 17 10.08 0.90 0.83
N VAL A 18 9.34 2.02 0.79
CA VAL A 18 8.30 2.21 -0.22
C VAL A 18 8.88 2.17 -1.63
N GLN A 19 10.01 2.82 -1.89
CA GLN A 19 10.66 2.77 -3.20
C GLN A 19 11.09 1.36 -3.59
N ARG A 20 11.60 0.57 -2.64
CA ARG A 20 11.93 -0.85 -2.87
C ARG A 20 10.68 -1.64 -3.28
N LEU A 21 9.58 -1.48 -2.56
CA LEU A 21 8.31 -2.15 -2.90
C LEU A 21 7.81 -1.73 -4.28
N LEU A 22 7.77 -0.42 -4.55
CA LEU A 22 7.31 0.13 -5.84
C LEU A 22 8.16 -0.35 -7.03
N SER A 23 9.45 -0.65 -6.81
CA SER A 23 10.31 -1.20 -7.88
C SER A 23 9.96 -2.63 -8.29
N ARG A 24 9.25 -3.37 -7.43
CA ARG A 24 8.84 -4.76 -7.65
C ARG A 24 7.38 -4.88 -8.07
N ILE A 25 6.54 -3.94 -7.65
CA ILE A 25 5.11 -3.94 -7.96
C ILE A 25 4.92 -3.58 -9.44
N ASP A 26 4.42 -4.54 -10.21
CA ASP A 26 3.79 -4.27 -11.50
C ASP A 26 2.27 -4.25 -11.36
N VAL A 27 1.71 -3.06 -11.14
CA VAL A 27 0.25 -2.87 -11.01
C VAL A 27 -0.54 -3.26 -12.27
N ARG A 28 0.11 -3.34 -13.45
CA ARG A 28 -0.55 -3.72 -14.70
C ARG A 28 -0.67 -5.24 -14.84
N ALA A 29 0.20 -5.99 -14.15
CA ALA A 29 0.16 -7.44 -14.11
C ALA A 29 -0.87 -7.99 -13.11
N VAL A 30 -1.42 -7.12 -12.25
CA VAL A 30 -2.45 -7.48 -11.29
C VAL A 30 -3.77 -7.71 -12.03
N SER A 31 -4.31 -8.93 -11.91
CA SER A 31 -5.60 -9.31 -12.49
C SER A 31 -6.63 -9.46 -11.37
N PRO A 32 -7.37 -8.41 -11.00
CA PRO A 32 -8.32 -8.45 -9.89
C PRO A 32 -9.48 -9.41 -10.21
N SER A 33 -9.80 -10.27 -9.26
CA SER A 33 -10.97 -11.12 -9.29
C SER A 33 -12.16 -10.43 -8.60
N ASN A 34 -13.34 -11.03 -8.70
CA ASN A 34 -14.51 -10.51 -8.03
C ASN A 34 -14.30 -10.60 -6.50
N PRO A 35 -14.49 -9.52 -5.72
CA PRO A 35 -14.29 -9.55 -4.28
C PRO A 35 -15.21 -10.57 -3.62
N GLN A 36 -14.66 -11.36 -2.70
CA GLN A 36 -15.46 -12.25 -1.89
C GLN A 36 -16.24 -11.44 -0.85
N PRO A 37 -17.47 -11.87 -0.47
CA PRO A 37 -18.16 -11.28 0.66
C PRO A 37 -17.28 -11.40 1.91
N ASP A 38 -17.35 -10.40 2.78
CA ASP A 38 -16.60 -10.30 4.05
C ASP A 38 -15.08 -10.16 3.95
N ARG A 39 -14.54 -9.84 2.77
CA ARG A 39 -13.12 -9.50 2.59
C ARG A 39 -12.90 -8.02 2.35
N TYR A 40 -11.70 -7.54 2.68
CA TYR A 40 -11.32 -6.17 2.40
C TYR A 40 -11.07 -5.94 0.91
N VAL A 41 -11.27 -4.69 0.48
CA VAL A 41 -10.89 -4.20 -0.84
C VAL A 41 -9.89 -3.07 -0.65
N TYR A 42 -8.77 -3.15 -1.35
CA TYR A 42 -7.68 -2.20 -1.27
C TYR A 42 -7.63 -1.37 -2.54
N ALA A 43 -7.51 -0.05 -2.38
CA ALA A 43 -7.32 0.88 -3.48
C ALA A 43 -5.95 1.54 -3.31
N PHE A 44 -5.08 1.39 -4.31
CA PHE A 44 -3.75 1.96 -4.34
C PHE A 44 -3.65 3.03 -5.41
N THR A 45 -3.12 4.20 -5.05
CA THR A 45 -2.78 5.27 -5.98
C THR A 45 -1.27 5.47 -5.99
N LEU A 46 -0.62 5.02 -7.06
CA LEU A 46 0.82 5.05 -7.26
C LEU A 46 1.16 6.07 -8.36
N GLY A 47 1.39 7.32 -7.97
CA GLY A 47 1.58 8.41 -8.92
C GLY A 47 0.34 8.64 -9.78
N ARG A 48 0.39 8.26 -11.07
CA ARG A 48 -0.75 8.34 -12.01
C ARG A 48 -1.47 7.01 -12.23
N GLN A 49 -1.02 5.94 -11.59
CA GLN A 49 -1.62 4.63 -11.70
C GLN A 49 -2.54 4.38 -10.51
N GLU A 50 -3.69 3.79 -10.79
CA GLU A 50 -4.64 3.36 -9.78
C GLU A 50 -4.93 1.88 -9.99
N VAL A 51 -4.99 1.14 -8.89
CA VAL A 51 -5.39 -0.27 -8.91
C VAL A 51 -6.26 -0.57 -7.71
N VAL A 52 -7.34 -1.30 -7.96
CA VAL A 52 -8.26 -1.81 -6.94
C VAL A 52 -8.14 -3.31 -6.93
N VAL A 53 -7.83 -3.88 -5.77
CA VAL A 53 -7.68 -5.32 -5.57
C VAL A 53 -8.51 -5.78 -4.39
N ALA A 54 -9.15 -6.94 -4.56
CA ALA A 54 -9.71 -7.66 -3.43
C ALA A 54 -8.58 -8.27 -2.60
N GLU A 55 -8.81 -8.46 -1.31
CA GLU A 55 -7.81 -9.00 -0.38
C GLU A 55 -7.22 -10.34 -0.83
N GLN A 56 -8.01 -11.20 -1.50
CA GLN A 56 -7.50 -12.47 -2.01
C GLN A 56 -6.51 -12.35 -3.18
N ASP A 57 -6.48 -11.20 -3.85
CA ASP A 57 -5.62 -10.94 -5.01
C ASP A 57 -4.44 -10.01 -4.64
N LEU A 58 -4.28 -9.69 -3.35
CA LEU A 58 -3.11 -8.96 -2.88
C LEU A 58 -1.85 -9.77 -3.13
N THR A 59 -0.94 -9.21 -3.91
CA THR A 59 0.43 -9.73 -3.98
C THR A 59 1.13 -9.45 -2.64
N PRO A 60 2.16 -10.24 -2.29
CA PRO A 60 2.93 -9.99 -1.07
C PRO A 60 3.47 -8.55 -0.98
N ASP A 61 3.92 -7.98 -2.10
CA ASP A 61 4.39 -6.60 -2.16
C ASP A 61 3.28 -5.55 -1.90
N LEU A 62 2.06 -5.81 -2.37
CA LEU A 62 0.92 -4.93 -2.11
C LEU A 62 0.43 -5.04 -0.66
N ASP A 63 0.47 -6.24 -0.06
CA ASP A 63 0.18 -6.43 1.36
C ASP A 63 1.20 -5.70 2.24
N ASP A 64 2.48 -5.85 1.95
CA ASP A 64 3.56 -5.13 2.64
C ASP A 64 3.41 -3.61 2.51
N LEU A 65 3.09 -3.12 1.30
CA LEU A 65 2.82 -1.71 1.07
C LEU A 65 1.61 -1.21 1.87
N ALA A 66 0.50 -1.96 1.88
CA ALA A 66 -0.68 -1.62 2.65
C ALA A 66 -0.36 -1.56 4.15
N ARG A 67 0.34 -2.56 4.70
CA ARG A 67 0.78 -2.56 6.10
C ARG A 67 1.65 -1.35 6.40
N LEU A 68 2.60 -1.03 5.54
CA LEU A 68 3.52 0.09 5.74
C LEU A 68 2.80 1.45 5.75
N LEU A 69 1.76 1.62 4.93
CA LEU A 69 0.98 2.85 4.83
C LEU A 69 -0.09 2.97 5.93
N LEU A 70 -0.72 1.85 6.30
CA LEU A 70 -1.81 1.81 7.28
C LEU A 70 -1.31 1.67 8.72
N THR A 71 -0.06 1.25 8.94
CA THR A 71 0.52 1.26 10.29
C THR A 71 0.83 2.71 10.69
N PRO A 72 0.27 3.21 11.81
CA PRO A 72 0.62 4.54 12.30
C PRO A 72 2.11 4.57 12.64
N VAL A 73 2.83 5.56 12.11
CA VAL A 73 4.20 5.84 12.54
C VAL A 73 4.10 6.23 14.01
N ASP A 74 4.75 5.46 14.89
CA ASP A 74 4.79 5.80 16.31
C ASP A 74 5.47 7.18 16.47
N PRO A 75 4.77 8.19 17.02
CA PRO A 75 5.31 9.54 17.13
C PRO A 75 6.51 9.63 18.07
N SER A 76 6.81 8.58 18.85
CA SER A 76 7.94 8.53 19.78
C SER A 76 9.29 8.30 19.08
N ILE A 77 9.28 7.95 17.79
CA ILE A 77 10.50 7.64 16.99
C ILE A 77 11.00 8.89 16.23
N LEU A 78 10.31 10.03 16.31
CA LEU A 78 10.78 11.30 15.74
C LEU A 78 11.72 12.00 16.74
N PRO A 79 12.95 12.40 16.35
CA PRO A 79 13.78 13.24 17.20
C PRO A 79 13.08 14.58 17.45
N ARG A 80 13.03 15.00 18.72
CA ARG A 80 12.48 16.28 19.18
C ARG A 80 13.23 17.48 18.66
#